data_AF-A0A927IWN8-F1
#
_entry.id   AF-A0A927IWN8-F1
#
_cell.length_a   1.000
_cell.length_b   1.000
_cell.length_c   1.000
_cell.angle_alpha   90.00
_cell.angle_beta   90.00
_cell.angle_gamma   90.00
#
_symmetry.space_group_name_H-M   'P 1'
#
loop_
_entity.id
_entity.type
_entity.pdbx_description
1 polymer ?
#
loop_
_entity_poly.entity_id
_entity_poly.type
_entity_poly.pdbx_seq_one_letter_code
_entity_poly.pdbx_strand_id
1 'polypeptide(L)'
;MQNILIGNGVTIQFGGKEYFNDRIIKRAINNINTKDFPSEIYPREVKDWLFYLHSIIPGVVNGQYDKYTNTLDMKKSLTFFIERYKGIANKAKVHQIGFEDYFLLNFLVCNKEKIVNPDRFNIKESLRLFFIDSIYNNSKIQEIHRNYPKDFIAFLKEFENLFTTNYDWNIEKATDRTVQYLHGSFHQLAEVYNPESFRNKLSDSPYKDTNINNKFIHLYSDALTTYSGNDKKFVLEQPIQANVALEKFNKGLKEKPEIWKEVNDWKSSDNKILRNLAESIQLKSNDESLSVLENRSLYDLSKVNGEISILGLSVFNDNHIFDAINNNIEISKVKYYYFSPIEMDAVMNTFNNKDIEFKDVKDFWKRFS
;
A
#
# COMPACT_ATOMS: atom_id res chain seq x y z
N MET A 1 25.45 8.56 2.54
CA MET A 1 24.56 7.97 3.54
C MET A 1 24.23 6.53 3.15
N GLN A 2 23.97 5.65 4.11
CA GLN A 2 23.52 4.27 3.83
C GLN A 2 22.05 4.09 4.19
N ASN A 3 21.23 3.68 3.22
CA ASN A 3 19.79 3.49 3.39
C ASN A 3 19.43 2.01 3.12
N ILE A 4 18.34 1.52 3.72
CA ILE A 4 17.82 0.18 3.41
C ILE A 4 16.31 0.19 3.22
N LEU A 5 15.87 -0.55 2.19
CA LEU A 5 14.49 -0.88 1.90
C LEU A 5 14.26 -2.37 2.15
N ILE A 6 13.29 -2.68 3.00
CA ILE A 6 12.97 -4.04 3.45
C ILE A 6 11.60 -4.46 2.93
N GLY A 7 11.60 -5.52 2.13
CA GLY A 7 10.38 -6.17 1.64
C GLY A 7 9.91 -7.35 2.50
N ASN A 8 8.84 -8.00 2.02
CA ASN A 8 8.21 -9.15 2.69
C ASN A 8 9.10 -10.39 2.78
N GLY A 9 10.19 -10.45 2.01
CA GLY A 9 11.20 -11.51 2.12
C GLY A 9 11.78 -11.65 3.53
N VAL A 10 11.90 -10.55 4.29
CA VAL A 10 12.32 -10.61 5.71
C VAL A 10 11.25 -11.26 6.58
N THR A 11 9.98 -10.85 6.43
CA THR A 11 8.84 -11.46 7.12
C THR A 11 8.74 -12.96 6.83
N ILE A 12 8.96 -13.35 5.58
CA ILE A 12 8.99 -14.75 5.15
C ILE A 12 10.16 -15.51 5.76
N GLN A 13 11.36 -14.92 5.76
CA GLN A 13 12.57 -15.57 6.24
C GLN A 13 12.45 -15.93 7.73
N PHE A 14 11.97 -15.01 8.56
CA PHE A 14 11.93 -15.20 10.03
C PHE A 14 10.55 -15.61 10.56
N GLY A 15 9.48 -15.33 9.82
CA GLY A 15 8.11 -15.74 10.15
C GLY A 15 7.70 -17.07 9.50
N GLY A 16 8.47 -17.54 8.52
CA GLY A 16 8.27 -18.83 7.86
C GLY A 16 7.16 -18.85 6.82
N LYS A 17 6.80 -20.07 6.41
CA LYS A 17 5.89 -20.32 5.27
C LYS A 17 4.48 -19.76 5.47
N GLU A 18 4.07 -19.46 6.70
CA GLU A 18 2.77 -18.88 7.04
C GLU A 18 2.51 -17.51 6.40
N TYR A 19 3.57 -16.85 5.92
CA TYR A 19 3.51 -15.54 5.25
C TYR A 19 3.75 -15.63 3.75
N PHE A 20 3.77 -16.83 3.18
CA PHE A 20 3.65 -16.99 1.73
C PHE A 20 2.27 -16.60 1.24
N ASN A 21 2.21 -16.08 0.01
CA ASN A 21 0.96 -15.71 -0.67
C ASN A 21 -0.10 -16.81 -0.61
N ASP A 22 0.28 -18.08 -0.85
CA ASP A 22 -0.67 -19.18 -0.83
C ASP A 22 -1.26 -19.45 0.55
N ARG A 23 -0.47 -19.27 1.62
CA ARG A 23 -0.93 -19.40 3.00
C ARG A 23 -1.80 -18.23 3.43
N ILE A 24 -1.46 -17.02 3.01
CA ILE A 24 -2.29 -15.82 3.23
C ILE A 24 -3.68 -16.03 2.62
N ILE A 25 -3.78 -16.43 1.34
CA ILE A 25 -5.08 -16.64 0.68
C ILE A 25 -5.87 -17.80 1.30
N LYS A 26 -5.21 -18.94 1.60
CA LYS A 26 -5.87 -20.05 2.31
C LYS A 26 -6.41 -19.60 3.66
N ARG A 27 -5.63 -18.81 4.41
CA ARG A 27 -6.04 -18.27 5.71
C ARG A 27 -7.22 -17.33 5.55
N ALA A 28 -7.21 -16.43 4.57
CA ALA A 28 -8.35 -15.55 4.28
C ALA A 28 -9.64 -16.36 4.07
N ILE A 29 -9.61 -17.36 3.17
CA ILE A 29 -10.76 -18.24 2.88
C ILE A 29 -11.25 -18.99 4.13
N ASN A 30 -10.31 -19.42 4.99
CA ASN A 30 -10.63 -20.15 6.21
C ASN A 30 -11.19 -19.24 7.32
N ASN A 31 -10.64 -18.03 7.50
CA ASN A 31 -11.04 -17.05 8.50
C ASN A 31 -12.54 -16.75 8.41
N ILE A 32 -13.10 -16.69 7.20
CA ILE A 32 -14.54 -16.48 6.96
C ILE A 32 -15.43 -17.53 7.62
N ASN A 33 -14.94 -18.72 7.94
CA ASN A 33 -15.76 -19.76 8.58
C ASN A 33 -15.54 -19.82 10.10
N THR A 34 -14.71 -18.93 10.65
CA THR A 34 -14.43 -18.87 12.09
C THR A 34 -15.49 -18.07 12.83
N LYS A 35 -15.66 -18.35 14.13
CA LYS A 35 -16.54 -17.58 15.02
C LYS A 35 -16.01 -16.16 15.26
N ASP A 36 -14.71 -15.97 15.15
CA ASP A 36 -14.02 -14.69 15.34
C ASP A 36 -13.96 -13.84 14.07
N PHE A 37 -14.66 -14.22 13.00
CA PHE A 37 -14.73 -13.43 11.78
C PHE A 37 -15.45 -12.08 12.02
N PRO A 38 -14.87 -10.94 11.63
CA PRO A 38 -15.45 -9.61 11.81
C PRO A 38 -16.57 -9.29 10.80
N SER A 39 -17.67 -10.06 10.85
CA SER A 39 -18.80 -9.91 9.92
C SER A 39 -19.52 -8.56 9.99
N GLU A 40 -19.32 -7.80 11.05
CA GLU A 40 -19.80 -6.42 11.20
C GLU A 40 -18.94 -5.41 10.45
N ILE A 41 -17.70 -5.76 10.07
CA ILE A 41 -16.75 -4.88 9.37
C ILE A 41 -16.77 -5.14 7.86
N TYR A 42 -16.79 -6.41 7.45
CA TYR A 42 -16.90 -6.77 6.03
C TYR A 42 -17.67 -8.09 5.81
N PRO A 43 -18.35 -8.23 4.65
CA PRO A 43 -19.28 -9.35 4.40
C PRO A 43 -18.57 -10.68 4.18
N ARG A 44 -19.23 -11.80 4.51
CA ARG A 44 -18.71 -13.16 4.25
C ARG A 44 -18.71 -13.51 2.76
N GLU A 45 -19.57 -12.85 2.00
CA GLU A 45 -19.75 -12.94 0.55
C GLU A 45 -18.47 -12.56 -0.21
N VAL A 46 -17.51 -11.88 0.44
CA VAL A 46 -16.18 -11.62 -0.16
C VAL A 46 -15.45 -12.92 -0.55
N LYS A 47 -15.74 -14.04 0.14
CA LYS A 47 -15.26 -15.38 -0.25
C LYS A 47 -15.79 -15.77 -1.63
N ASP A 48 -17.09 -15.62 -1.83
CA ASP A 48 -17.75 -15.99 -3.08
C ASP A 48 -17.30 -15.07 -4.21
N TRP A 49 -17.10 -13.79 -3.90
CA TRP A 49 -16.47 -12.84 -4.81
C TRP A 49 -15.06 -13.28 -5.23
N LEU A 50 -14.20 -13.68 -4.30
CA LEU A 50 -12.86 -14.22 -4.61
C LEU A 50 -12.94 -15.42 -5.56
N PHE A 51 -13.85 -16.36 -5.31
CA PHE A 51 -14.04 -17.53 -6.18
C PHE A 51 -14.59 -17.15 -7.55
N TYR A 52 -15.48 -16.17 -7.63
CA TYR A 52 -15.94 -15.62 -8.89
C TYR A 52 -14.78 -14.98 -9.68
N LEU A 53 -13.98 -14.13 -9.04
CA LEU A 53 -12.79 -13.53 -9.66
C LEU A 53 -11.80 -14.60 -10.14
N HIS A 54 -11.59 -15.67 -9.36
CA HIS A 54 -10.77 -16.79 -9.78
C HIS A 54 -11.32 -17.51 -11.02
N SER A 55 -12.65 -17.68 -11.09
CA SER A 55 -13.32 -18.38 -12.20
C SER A 55 -13.15 -17.68 -13.55
N ILE A 56 -12.94 -16.35 -13.57
CA ILE A 56 -12.79 -15.58 -14.81
C ILE A 56 -11.36 -15.57 -15.37
N ILE A 57 -10.36 -16.06 -14.62
CA ILE A 57 -8.94 -16.01 -15.01
C ILE A 57 -8.69 -16.64 -16.39
N PRO A 58 -9.24 -17.81 -16.74
CA PRO A 58 -9.10 -18.35 -18.10
C PRO A 58 -9.62 -17.40 -19.18
N GLY A 59 -10.74 -16.71 -18.94
CA GLY A 59 -11.30 -15.72 -19.85
C GLY A 59 -10.39 -14.51 -20.01
N VAL A 60 -9.82 -14.02 -18.90
CA VAL A 60 -8.86 -12.90 -18.89
C VAL A 60 -7.59 -13.26 -19.67
N VAL A 61 -7.00 -14.44 -19.43
CA VAL A 61 -5.80 -14.91 -20.14
C VAL A 61 -6.05 -15.11 -21.65
N ASN A 62 -7.27 -15.44 -22.04
CA ASN A 62 -7.69 -15.59 -23.44
C ASN A 62 -8.18 -14.29 -24.09
N GLY A 63 -7.97 -13.13 -23.45
CA GLY A 63 -8.27 -11.81 -24.03
C GLY A 63 -9.72 -11.36 -23.93
N GLN A 64 -10.59 -12.08 -23.21
CA GLN A 64 -12.01 -11.71 -23.10
C GLN A 64 -12.24 -10.39 -22.36
N TYR A 65 -11.23 -9.92 -21.63
CA TYR A 65 -11.29 -8.72 -20.80
C TYR A 65 -10.44 -7.54 -21.31
N ASP A 66 -9.72 -7.68 -22.43
CA ASP A 66 -8.78 -6.67 -22.93
C ASP A 66 -9.42 -5.30 -23.15
N LYS A 67 -10.68 -5.29 -23.63
CA LYS A 67 -11.43 -4.06 -23.87
C LYS A 67 -11.93 -3.34 -22.61
N TYR A 68 -11.79 -3.95 -21.43
CA TYR A 68 -12.26 -3.38 -20.15
C TYR A 68 -11.13 -2.72 -19.35
N THR A 69 -9.97 -2.52 -19.95
CA THR A 69 -8.90 -1.68 -19.40
C THR A 69 -9.14 -0.21 -19.74
N ASN A 70 -9.17 0.65 -18.72
CA ASN A 70 -9.45 2.09 -18.91
C ASN A 70 -8.19 2.98 -18.89
N THR A 71 -7.08 2.49 -18.35
CA THR A 71 -5.82 3.25 -18.22
C THR A 71 -4.65 2.48 -18.83
N LEU A 72 -3.56 3.20 -19.15
CA LEU A 72 -2.33 2.57 -19.64
C LEU A 72 -1.71 1.63 -18.60
N ASP A 73 -1.80 1.97 -17.31
CA ASP A 73 -1.27 1.13 -16.24
C ASP A 73 -2.08 -0.13 -16.03
N MET A 74 -3.40 -0.05 -16.18
CA MET A 74 -4.26 -1.23 -16.16
C MET A 74 -3.96 -2.15 -17.34
N LYS A 75 -3.69 -1.60 -18.53
CA LYS A 75 -3.22 -2.38 -19.70
C LYS A 75 -1.91 -3.09 -19.43
N LYS A 76 -0.91 -2.39 -18.89
CA LYS A 76 0.40 -2.98 -18.52
C LYS A 76 0.23 -4.09 -17.47
N SER A 77 -0.58 -3.84 -16.44
CA SER A 77 -0.87 -4.81 -15.39
C SER A 77 -1.55 -6.06 -15.95
N LEU A 78 -2.48 -5.88 -16.90
CA LEU A 78 -3.12 -6.98 -17.62
C LEU A 78 -2.11 -7.78 -18.45
N THR A 79 -1.19 -7.14 -19.17
CA THR A 79 -0.12 -7.84 -19.90
C THR A 79 0.70 -8.73 -18.97
N PHE A 80 1.19 -8.20 -17.86
CA PHE A 80 1.96 -8.98 -16.88
C PHE A 80 1.13 -10.11 -16.25
N PHE A 81 -0.14 -9.86 -15.96
CA PHE A 81 -1.06 -10.88 -15.48
C PHE A 81 -1.19 -12.03 -16.50
N ILE A 82 -1.42 -11.71 -17.77
CA ILE A 82 -1.54 -12.70 -18.84
C ILE A 82 -0.25 -13.52 -18.96
N GLU A 83 0.92 -12.87 -19.00
CA GLU A 83 2.21 -13.54 -19.07
C GLU A 83 2.45 -14.49 -17.90
N ARG A 84 2.15 -14.05 -16.67
CA ARG A 84 2.33 -14.83 -15.43
C ARG A 84 1.46 -16.08 -15.39
N TYR A 85 0.22 -15.99 -15.86
CA TYR A 85 -0.76 -17.09 -15.78
C TYR A 85 -0.95 -17.87 -17.08
N LYS A 86 -0.23 -17.50 -18.15
CA LYS A 86 -0.23 -18.22 -19.41
C LYS A 86 0.20 -19.68 -19.19
N GLY A 87 -0.60 -20.61 -19.70
CA GLY A 87 -0.35 -22.05 -19.58
C GLY A 87 -0.77 -22.69 -18.25
N ILE A 88 -1.05 -21.91 -17.20
CA ILE A 88 -1.53 -22.42 -15.90
C ILE A 88 -2.95 -21.99 -15.54
N ALA A 89 -3.54 -21.02 -16.25
CA ALA A 89 -4.86 -20.44 -15.95
C ALA A 89 -5.97 -21.46 -15.65
N ASN A 90 -6.06 -22.54 -16.44
CA ASN A 90 -7.10 -23.57 -16.27
C ASN A 90 -6.86 -24.55 -15.11
N LYS A 91 -5.65 -24.54 -14.53
CA LYS A 91 -5.21 -25.50 -13.49
C LYS A 91 -4.87 -24.82 -12.16
N ALA A 92 -4.60 -23.52 -12.19
CA ALA A 92 -4.23 -22.74 -11.03
C ALA A 92 -5.36 -22.76 -10.00
N LYS A 93 -5.04 -23.11 -8.76
CA LYS A 93 -5.95 -23.02 -7.62
C LYS A 93 -6.05 -21.56 -7.17
N VAL A 94 -7.14 -21.21 -6.49
CA VAL A 94 -7.40 -19.87 -5.93
C VAL A 94 -6.19 -19.31 -5.16
N HIS A 95 -5.54 -20.13 -4.34
CA HIS A 95 -4.40 -19.72 -3.52
C HIS A 95 -3.06 -19.69 -4.27
N GLN A 96 -3.03 -19.97 -5.58
CA GLN A 96 -1.81 -19.89 -6.40
C GLN A 96 -1.73 -18.57 -7.19
N ILE A 97 -2.80 -17.78 -7.16
CA ILE A 97 -2.84 -16.44 -7.75
C ILE A 97 -2.29 -15.45 -6.72
N GLY A 98 -1.49 -14.48 -7.14
CA GLY A 98 -1.04 -13.39 -6.29
C GLY A 98 -2.24 -12.62 -5.73
N PHE A 99 -2.27 -12.33 -4.43
CA PHE A 99 -3.44 -11.67 -3.84
C PHE A 99 -3.68 -10.29 -4.47
N GLU A 100 -2.62 -9.57 -4.86
CA GLU A 100 -2.74 -8.28 -5.54
C GLU A 100 -3.43 -8.37 -6.91
N ASP A 101 -3.27 -9.49 -7.61
CA ASP A 101 -3.90 -9.71 -8.91
C ASP A 101 -5.43 -9.80 -8.82
N TYR A 102 -5.97 -10.18 -7.65
CA TYR A 102 -7.41 -10.15 -7.44
C TYR A 102 -7.98 -8.73 -7.48
N PHE A 103 -7.21 -7.70 -7.13
CA PHE A 103 -7.67 -6.32 -7.31
C PHE A 103 -7.77 -5.97 -8.81
N LEU A 104 -6.82 -6.41 -9.64
CA LEU A 104 -6.91 -6.20 -11.10
C LEU A 104 -8.16 -6.88 -11.67
N LEU A 105 -8.40 -8.14 -11.29
CA LEU A 105 -9.59 -8.88 -11.70
C LEU A 105 -10.88 -8.17 -11.26
N ASN A 106 -10.92 -7.66 -10.03
CA ASN A 106 -12.03 -6.87 -9.52
C ASN A 106 -12.32 -5.64 -10.40
N PHE A 107 -11.29 -4.87 -10.77
CA PHE A 107 -11.46 -3.70 -11.64
C PHE A 107 -11.91 -4.07 -13.05
N LEU A 108 -11.39 -5.16 -13.62
CA LEU A 108 -11.83 -5.66 -14.94
C LEU A 108 -13.31 -6.03 -14.93
N VAL A 109 -13.78 -6.73 -13.90
CA VAL A 109 -15.21 -7.07 -13.74
C VAL A 109 -16.04 -5.81 -13.55
N CYS A 110 -15.65 -4.91 -12.65
CA CYS A 110 -16.39 -3.67 -12.42
C CYS A 110 -16.53 -2.84 -13.69
N ASN A 111 -15.50 -2.79 -14.54
CA ASN A 111 -15.56 -2.08 -15.82
C ASN A 111 -16.48 -2.81 -16.82
N LYS A 112 -16.41 -4.13 -16.90
CA LYS A 112 -17.27 -4.95 -17.77
C LYS A 112 -18.76 -4.80 -17.41
N GLU A 113 -19.07 -4.89 -16.12
CA GLU A 113 -20.43 -4.85 -15.59
C GLU A 113 -20.91 -3.42 -15.29
N LYS A 114 -20.10 -2.39 -15.64
CA LYS A 114 -20.40 -0.97 -15.41
C LYS A 114 -20.71 -0.62 -13.94
N ILE A 115 -20.09 -1.33 -13.00
CA ILE A 115 -20.15 -1.04 -11.57
C ILE A 115 -19.32 0.22 -11.31
N VAL A 116 -19.98 1.28 -10.83
CA VAL A 116 -19.38 2.58 -10.53
C VAL A 116 -19.34 2.83 -9.01
N ASN A 117 -18.78 3.97 -8.59
CA ASN A 117 -18.82 4.36 -7.18
C ASN A 117 -20.27 4.72 -6.77
N PRO A 118 -20.69 4.42 -5.52
CA PRO A 118 -19.86 3.92 -4.41
C PRO A 118 -19.62 2.40 -4.41
N ASP A 119 -20.39 1.61 -5.16
CA ASP A 119 -20.34 0.14 -5.08
C ASP A 119 -18.97 -0.43 -5.43
N ARG A 120 -18.33 0.09 -6.48
CA ARG A 120 -16.96 -0.28 -6.87
C ARG A 120 -15.96 -0.11 -5.71
N PHE A 121 -16.07 0.99 -4.97
CA PHE A 121 -15.23 1.25 -3.81
C PHE A 121 -15.52 0.24 -2.70
N ASN A 122 -16.79 0.02 -2.36
CA ASN A 122 -17.20 -0.90 -1.29
C ASN A 122 -16.76 -2.35 -1.54
N ILE A 123 -16.86 -2.82 -2.79
CA ILE A 123 -16.42 -4.18 -3.19
C ILE A 123 -14.90 -4.29 -3.07
N LYS A 124 -14.15 -3.30 -3.60
CA LYS A 124 -12.69 -3.25 -3.47
C LYS A 124 -12.28 -3.23 -2.00
N GLU A 125 -12.96 -2.44 -1.18
CA GLU A 125 -12.63 -2.28 0.23
C GLU A 125 -12.91 -3.56 1.02
N SER A 126 -14.00 -4.27 0.74
CA SER A 126 -14.26 -5.59 1.31
C SER A 126 -13.14 -6.59 0.98
N LEU A 127 -12.66 -6.58 -0.27
CA LEU A 127 -11.53 -7.41 -0.70
C LEU A 127 -10.21 -7.00 -0.03
N ARG A 128 -9.99 -5.69 0.16
CA ARG A 128 -8.84 -5.15 0.90
C ARG A 128 -8.82 -5.69 2.33
N LEU A 129 -9.91 -5.49 3.06
CA LEU A 129 -10.09 -5.92 4.45
C LEU A 129 -9.90 -7.44 4.59
N PHE A 130 -10.48 -8.21 3.66
CA PHE A 130 -10.34 -9.66 3.61
C PHE A 130 -8.88 -10.14 3.55
N PHE A 131 -8.05 -9.51 2.71
CA PHE A 131 -6.63 -9.85 2.65
C PHE A 131 -5.83 -9.27 3.81
N ILE A 132 -6.08 -8.02 4.21
CA ILE A 132 -5.39 -7.37 5.33
C ILE A 132 -5.58 -8.16 6.64
N ASP A 133 -6.80 -8.61 6.93
CA ASP A 133 -7.08 -9.46 8.09
C ASP A 133 -6.23 -10.74 8.08
N SER A 134 -6.17 -11.38 6.90
CA SER A 134 -5.40 -12.60 6.72
C SER A 134 -3.89 -12.36 6.84
N ILE A 135 -3.36 -11.22 6.41
CA ILE A 135 -1.93 -10.89 6.58
C ILE A 135 -1.62 -10.66 8.06
N TYR A 136 -2.48 -9.92 8.76
CA TYR A 136 -2.36 -9.63 10.19
C TYR A 136 -2.26 -10.90 11.05
N ASN A 137 -2.98 -11.97 10.65
CA ASN A 137 -2.85 -13.31 11.22
C ASN A 137 -3.03 -13.34 12.75
N ASN A 138 -4.07 -12.69 13.26
CA ASN A 138 -4.33 -12.56 14.70
C ASN A 138 -3.10 -12.07 15.47
N SER A 139 -2.55 -10.94 15.02
CA SER A 139 -1.34 -10.27 15.52
C SER A 139 -0.02 -11.05 15.43
N LYS A 140 -0.02 -12.33 15.03
CA LYS A 140 1.21 -13.14 14.97
C LYS A 140 2.29 -12.55 14.07
N ILE A 141 1.90 -11.80 13.02
CA ILE A 141 2.87 -11.13 12.14
C ILE A 141 3.65 -10.05 12.88
N GLN A 142 3.07 -9.42 13.91
CA GLN A 142 3.68 -8.33 14.68
C GLN A 142 4.79 -8.80 15.65
N GLU A 143 4.98 -10.12 15.78
CA GLU A 143 5.87 -10.74 16.75
C GLU A 143 7.07 -11.44 16.11
N ILE A 144 7.24 -11.35 14.79
CA ILE A 144 8.33 -12.02 14.05
C ILE A 144 9.70 -11.47 14.46
N HIS A 145 9.78 -10.21 14.90
CA HIS A 145 11.02 -9.61 15.40
C HIS A 145 11.67 -10.40 16.54
N ARG A 146 10.89 -11.18 17.31
CA ARG A 146 11.40 -12.06 18.37
C ARG A 146 12.30 -13.18 17.83
N ASN A 147 12.17 -13.50 16.54
CA ASN A 147 12.98 -14.50 15.85
C ASN A 147 14.22 -13.89 15.16
N TYR A 148 14.40 -12.58 15.19
CA TYR A 148 15.55 -11.94 14.55
C TYR A 148 16.85 -12.23 15.32
N PRO A 149 17.89 -12.78 14.67
CA PRO A 149 19.19 -12.93 15.28
C PRO A 149 19.79 -11.56 15.65
N LYS A 150 20.60 -11.52 16.72
CA LYS A 150 21.26 -10.28 17.17
C LYS A 150 22.08 -9.62 16.07
N ASP A 151 22.79 -10.42 15.27
CA ASP A 151 23.63 -9.91 14.18
C ASP A 151 22.80 -9.31 13.05
N PHE A 152 21.59 -9.83 12.80
CA PHE A 152 20.68 -9.22 11.83
C PHE A 152 20.17 -7.87 12.33
N ILE A 153 19.84 -7.78 13.63
CA ILE A 153 19.46 -6.51 14.25
C ILE A 153 20.63 -5.51 14.20
N ALA A 154 21.86 -5.96 14.46
CA ALA A 154 23.06 -5.13 14.35
C ALA A 154 23.24 -4.61 12.92
N PHE A 155 23.13 -5.48 11.92
CA PHE A 155 23.16 -5.10 10.51
C PHE A 155 22.11 -4.03 10.17
N LEU A 156 20.87 -4.19 10.63
CA LEU A 156 19.82 -3.18 10.39
C LEU A 156 20.17 -1.82 11.02
N LYS A 157 20.82 -1.83 12.19
CA LYS A 157 21.20 -0.60 12.89
C LYS A 157 22.32 0.20 12.20
N GLU A 158 23.05 -0.39 11.26
CA GLU A 158 24.11 0.29 10.50
C GLU A 158 23.56 1.34 9.51
N PHE A 159 22.30 1.19 9.07
CA PHE A 159 21.69 2.09 8.08
C PHE A 159 21.15 3.36 8.72
N GLU A 160 21.30 4.50 8.06
CA GLU A 160 20.79 5.79 8.53
C GLU A 160 19.26 5.87 8.41
N ASN A 161 18.70 5.39 7.29
CA ASN A 161 17.26 5.38 7.06
C ASN A 161 16.75 3.96 6.81
N LEU A 162 15.63 3.62 7.45
CA LEU A 162 14.95 2.33 7.36
C LEU A 162 13.60 2.52 6.67
N PHE A 163 13.42 1.87 5.53
CA PHE A 163 12.15 1.83 4.80
C PHE A 163 11.61 0.41 4.75
N THR A 164 10.29 0.26 4.77
CA THR A 164 9.67 -1.05 4.56
C THR A 164 8.37 -0.97 3.76
N THR A 165 8.08 -2.02 3.01
CA THR A 165 6.77 -2.27 2.39
C THR A 165 5.87 -3.14 3.29
N ASN A 166 6.40 -3.64 4.41
CA ASN A 166 5.64 -4.50 5.31
C ASN A 166 4.75 -3.65 6.23
N TYR A 167 3.55 -4.15 6.52
CA TYR A 167 2.61 -3.44 7.40
C TYR A 167 2.90 -3.66 8.89
N ASP A 168 3.72 -4.66 9.22
CA ASP A 168 4.11 -5.00 10.59
C ASP A 168 5.23 -4.10 11.11
N TRP A 169 5.29 -3.91 12.43
CA TRP A 169 6.29 -3.06 13.08
C TRP A 169 7.58 -3.79 13.51
N ASN A 170 7.88 -4.95 12.92
CA ASN A 170 8.96 -5.81 13.44
C ASN A 170 10.33 -5.14 13.37
N ILE A 171 10.61 -4.40 12.30
CA ILE A 171 11.89 -3.69 12.15
C ILE A 171 12.04 -2.62 13.22
N GLU A 172 10.98 -1.85 13.47
CA GLU A 172 10.94 -0.81 14.50
C GLU A 172 11.14 -1.41 15.89
N LYS A 173 10.38 -2.48 16.23
CA LYS A 173 10.52 -3.16 17.53
C LYS A 173 11.89 -3.80 17.76
N ALA A 174 12.50 -4.35 16.71
CA ALA A 174 13.82 -4.98 16.81
C ALA A 174 14.95 -3.95 16.97
N THR A 175 14.84 -2.82 16.28
CA THR A 175 15.92 -1.84 16.20
C THR A 175 15.79 -0.69 17.19
N ASP A 176 14.58 -0.43 17.71
CA ASP A 176 14.23 0.78 18.47
C ASP A 176 14.54 2.06 17.68
N ARG A 177 14.27 2.02 16.37
CA ARG A 177 14.50 3.12 15.44
C ARG A 177 13.25 3.39 14.62
N THR A 178 13.10 4.65 14.21
CA THR A 178 12.04 5.06 13.28
C THR A 178 12.15 4.33 11.95
N VAL A 179 11.03 3.79 11.50
CA VAL A 179 10.89 3.11 10.20
C VAL A 179 9.85 3.85 9.35
N GLN A 180 10.16 4.02 8.07
CA GLN A 180 9.29 4.63 7.07
C GLN A 180 8.47 3.54 6.36
N TYR A 181 7.15 3.55 6.53
CA TYR A 181 6.23 2.52 6.03
C TYR A 181 5.64 2.92 4.67
N LEU A 182 6.26 2.47 3.59
CA LEU A 182 5.89 2.85 2.21
C LEU A 182 4.45 2.48 1.84
N HIS A 183 3.90 1.43 2.46
CA HIS A 183 2.53 0.97 2.23
C HIS A 183 1.64 1.10 3.47
N GLY A 184 1.97 2.01 4.39
CA GLY A 184 1.26 2.13 5.66
C GLY A 184 1.54 0.96 6.60
N SER A 185 0.86 0.91 7.74
CA SER A 185 1.15 -0.04 8.80
C SER A 185 -0.07 -0.39 9.64
N PHE A 186 -0.10 -1.60 10.23
CA PHE A 186 -1.24 -2.04 11.03
C PHE A 186 -1.46 -1.25 12.33
N HIS A 187 -0.45 -0.51 12.79
CA HIS A 187 -0.49 0.23 14.05
C HIS A 187 -0.86 1.71 13.86
N GLN A 188 -0.95 2.19 12.61
CA GLN A 188 -1.37 3.55 12.29
C GLN A 188 -2.80 3.54 11.74
N LEU A 189 -3.68 4.31 12.37
CA LEU A 189 -5.06 4.44 11.91
C LEU A 189 -5.11 5.25 10.62
N ALA A 190 -5.95 4.84 9.67
CA ALA A 190 -6.27 5.67 8.53
C ALA A 190 -6.97 6.96 9.00
N GLU A 191 -6.80 8.04 8.25
CA GLU A 191 -7.24 9.38 8.65
C GLU A 191 -8.73 9.43 9.01
N VAL A 192 -9.58 8.72 8.26
CA VAL A 192 -11.03 8.64 8.49
C VAL A 192 -11.41 8.01 9.83
N TYR A 193 -10.53 7.20 10.42
CA TYR A 193 -10.76 6.50 11.70
C TYR A 193 -10.01 7.13 12.87
N ASN A 194 -9.17 8.14 12.63
CA ASN A 194 -8.51 8.89 13.69
C ASN A 194 -9.40 10.07 14.13
N PRO A 195 -9.92 10.10 15.37
CA PRO A 195 -10.83 11.17 15.83
C PRO A 195 -10.19 12.55 15.80
N GLU A 196 -8.88 12.64 15.96
CA GLU A 196 -8.13 13.90 15.98
C GLU A 196 -7.69 14.38 14.60
N SER A 197 -8.01 13.64 13.54
CA SER A 197 -7.57 13.95 12.18
C SER A 197 -8.24 15.21 11.63
N PHE A 198 -7.57 15.85 10.67
CA PHE A 198 -8.14 16.96 9.91
C PHE A 198 -9.48 16.58 9.30
N ARG A 199 -9.56 15.40 8.67
CA ARG A 199 -10.79 14.87 8.08
C ARG A 199 -11.95 14.83 9.06
N ASN A 200 -11.71 14.49 10.32
CA ASN A 200 -12.74 14.35 11.35
C ASN A 200 -13.06 15.63 12.10
N LYS A 201 -12.33 16.72 11.85
CA LYS A 201 -12.70 18.08 12.27
C LYS A 201 -13.72 18.74 11.35
N LEU A 202 -13.93 18.20 10.15
CA LEU A 202 -14.97 18.66 9.22
C LEU A 202 -16.37 18.27 9.70
N SER A 203 -17.37 19.07 9.31
CA SER A 203 -18.77 18.91 9.69
C SER A 203 -19.33 17.54 9.32
N ASP A 204 -18.95 17.04 8.13
CA ASP A 204 -19.32 15.73 7.59
C ASP A 204 -18.39 14.58 8.00
N SER A 205 -17.77 14.69 9.18
CA SER A 205 -16.86 13.69 9.76
C SER A 205 -17.45 12.27 9.71
N PRO A 206 -16.78 11.32 9.03
CA PRO A 206 -17.22 9.93 8.97
C PRO A 206 -17.07 9.20 10.32
N TYR A 207 -16.18 9.68 11.19
CA TYR A 207 -15.96 9.08 12.50
C TYR A 207 -17.19 9.10 13.40
N LYS A 208 -18.04 10.14 13.29
CA LYS A 208 -19.26 10.27 14.10
C LYS A 208 -20.22 9.08 13.96
N ASP A 209 -20.25 8.48 12.78
CA ASP A 209 -21.12 7.35 12.44
C ASP A 209 -20.37 6.01 12.44
N THR A 210 -19.08 6.00 12.79
CA THR A 210 -18.25 4.79 12.76
C THR A 210 -18.10 4.19 14.16
N ASN A 211 -18.48 2.93 14.32
CA ASN A 211 -18.17 2.15 15.51
C ASN A 211 -16.89 1.33 15.29
N ILE A 212 -15.78 1.76 15.88
CA ILE A 212 -14.49 1.06 15.77
C ILE A 212 -14.48 -0.13 16.72
N ASN A 213 -14.35 -1.34 16.16
CA ASN A 213 -14.12 -2.53 16.97
C ASN A 213 -12.61 -2.68 17.26
N ASN A 214 -12.20 -2.35 18.48
CA ASN A 214 -10.80 -2.44 18.93
C ASN A 214 -10.19 -3.85 18.80
N LYS A 215 -10.99 -4.92 18.76
CA LYS A 215 -10.49 -6.28 18.51
C LYS A 215 -9.87 -6.42 17.12
N PHE A 216 -10.33 -5.62 16.15
CA PHE A 216 -9.90 -5.66 14.76
C PHE A 216 -9.30 -4.32 14.32
N ILE A 217 -8.60 -3.64 15.22
CA ILE A 217 -8.06 -2.30 14.98
C ILE A 217 -7.19 -2.20 13.72
N HIS A 218 -6.50 -3.29 13.34
CA HIS A 218 -5.69 -3.40 12.12
C HIS A 218 -6.50 -3.21 10.82
N LEU A 219 -7.81 -3.45 10.84
CA LEU A 219 -8.69 -3.25 9.69
C LEU A 219 -8.97 -1.77 9.40
N TYR A 220 -8.82 -0.94 10.42
CA TYR A 220 -8.96 0.52 10.37
C TYR A 220 -7.61 1.22 10.14
N SER A 221 -6.58 0.47 9.76
CA SER A 221 -5.25 1.00 9.50
C SER A 221 -5.11 1.67 8.13
N ASP A 222 -4.04 2.43 7.95
CA ASP A 222 -3.65 3.04 6.67
C ASP A 222 -2.96 2.04 5.71
N ALA A 223 -2.94 0.74 6.03
CA ALA A 223 -2.34 -0.30 5.21
C ALA A 223 -2.89 -0.30 3.77
N LEU A 224 -1.98 -0.08 2.82
CA LEU A 224 -2.22 0.20 1.43
C LEU A 224 -1.97 -1.02 0.56
N THR A 225 -3.03 -1.56 -0.05
CA THR A 225 -2.92 -2.62 -1.06
C THR A 225 -3.82 -2.37 -2.26
N THR A 226 -3.30 -2.69 -3.45
CA THR A 226 -3.96 -2.62 -4.76
C THR A 226 -3.08 -3.33 -5.79
N TYR A 227 -3.56 -3.51 -7.02
CA TYR A 227 -2.83 -4.16 -8.11
C TYR A 227 -1.76 -3.27 -8.77
N SER A 228 -1.85 -1.94 -8.59
CA SER A 228 -1.09 -0.96 -9.36
C SER A 228 -0.21 -0.10 -8.46
N GLY A 229 1.09 -0.02 -8.77
CA GLY A 229 2.00 0.90 -8.10
C GLY A 229 1.62 2.38 -8.30
N ASN A 230 1.03 2.74 -9.45
CA ASN A 230 0.56 4.10 -9.69
C ASN A 230 -0.69 4.43 -8.87
N ASP A 231 -1.55 3.44 -8.61
CA ASP A 231 -2.69 3.63 -7.69
C ASP A 231 -2.16 3.83 -6.26
N LYS A 232 -1.16 3.06 -5.83
CA LYS A 232 -0.50 3.25 -4.53
C LYS A 232 0.09 4.66 -4.42
N LYS A 233 0.86 5.07 -5.42
CA LYS A 233 1.46 6.41 -5.51
C LYS A 233 0.39 7.51 -5.47
N PHE A 234 -0.68 7.37 -6.23
CA PHE A 234 -1.79 8.34 -6.26
C PHE A 234 -2.48 8.48 -4.89
N VAL A 235 -2.64 7.38 -4.14
CA VAL A 235 -3.18 7.42 -2.77
C VAL A 235 -2.22 8.15 -1.82
N LEU A 236 -0.92 7.90 -1.93
CA LEU A 236 0.11 8.55 -1.09
C LEU A 236 0.28 10.05 -1.39
N GLU A 237 0.16 10.46 -2.66
CA GLU A 237 0.37 11.85 -3.08
C GLU A 237 -0.84 12.76 -2.77
N GLN A 238 -2.05 12.23 -2.70
CA GLN A 238 -3.27 13.03 -2.51
C GLN A 238 -3.25 13.88 -1.22
N PRO A 239 -2.96 13.32 -0.02
CA PRO A 239 -2.85 14.11 1.21
C PRO A 239 -1.79 15.21 1.10
N ILE A 240 -0.64 14.91 0.48
CA ILE A 240 0.46 15.87 0.29
C ILE A 240 -0.01 17.05 -0.58
N GLN A 241 -0.67 16.77 -1.70
CA GLN A 241 -1.19 17.83 -2.58
C GLN A 241 -2.31 18.63 -1.90
N ALA A 242 -3.15 17.98 -1.09
CA ALA A 242 -4.18 18.67 -0.31
C ALA A 242 -3.55 19.65 0.69
N ASN A 243 -2.52 19.23 1.43
CA ASN A 243 -1.77 20.10 2.33
C ASN A 243 -1.13 21.28 1.58
N VAL A 244 -0.46 21.03 0.45
CA VAL A 244 0.12 22.10 -0.38
C VAL A 244 -0.94 23.10 -0.86
N ALA A 245 -2.13 22.62 -1.25
CA ALA A 245 -3.22 23.49 -1.67
C ALA A 245 -3.76 24.33 -0.51
N LEU A 246 -3.97 23.72 0.66
CA LEU A 246 -4.43 24.42 1.87
C LEU A 246 -3.45 25.50 2.33
N GLU A 247 -2.14 25.24 2.27
CA GLU A 247 -1.11 26.25 2.57
C GLU A 247 -1.15 27.43 1.59
N LYS A 248 -1.35 27.16 0.30
CA LYS A 248 -1.49 28.21 -0.72
C LYS A 248 -2.74 29.06 -0.49
N PHE A 249 -3.87 28.44 -0.15
CA PHE A 249 -5.09 29.17 0.20
C PHE A 249 -4.89 30.05 1.43
N ASN A 250 -4.34 29.48 2.52
CA ASN A 250 -4.06 30.22 3.75
C ASN A 250 -3.15 31.44 3.49
N LYS A 251 -2.05 31.23 2.75
CA LYS A 251 -1.15 32.33 2.35
C LYS A 251 -1.88 33.38 1.49
N GLY A 252 -2.60 32.95 0.46
CA GLY A 252 -3.32 33.85 -0.46
C GLY A 252 -4.38 34.69 0.24
N LEU A 253 -5.11 34.10 1.20
CA LEU A 253 -6.14 34.80 1.98
C LEU A 253 -5.56 35.84 2.94
N LYS A 254 -4.34 35.63 3.46
CA LYS A 254 -3.61 36.63 4.25
C LYS A 254 -3.16 37.82 3.41
N GLU A 255 -2.71 37.55 2.18
CA GLU A 255 -2.24 38.58 1.24
C GLU A 255 -3.40 39.35 0.59
N LYS A 256 -4.54 38.68 0.37
CA LYS A 256 -5.74 39.21 -0.30
C LYS A 256 -7.02 38.82 0.45
N PRO A 257 -7.36 39.50 1.56
CA PRO A 257 -8.51 39.17 2.40
C PRO A 257 -9.86 39.21 1.66
N GLU A 258 -9.97 39.94 0.55
CA GLU A 258 -11.17 40.01 -0.28
C GLU A 258 -11.59 38.64 -0.86
N ILE A 259 -10.64 37.72 -1.05
CA ILE A 259 -10.89 36.36 -1.55
C ILE A 259 -11.77 35.56 -0.58
N TRP A 260 -11.83 35.94 0.70
CA TRP A 260 -12.76 35.31 1.66
C TRP A 260 -14.21 35.35 1.20
N LYS A 261 -14.61 36.35 0.40
CA LYS A 261 -15.97 36.41 -0.14
C LYS A 261 -16.26 35.19 -1.01
N GLU A 262 -15.38 34.87 -1.94
CA GLU A 262 -15.52 33.71 -2.83
C GLU A 262 -15.52 32.38 -2.05
N VAL A 263 -14.61 32.24 -1.07
CA VAL A 263 -14.54 31.04 -0.21
C VAL A 263 -15.82 30.88 0.61
N ASN A 264 -16.39 31.98 1.11
CA ASN A 264 -17.65 31.92 1.87
C ASN A 264 -18.84 31.57 0.98
N ASP A 265 -18.89 32.05 -0.26
CA ASP A 265 -19.95 31.70 -1.22
C ASP A 265 -19.96 30.18 -1.51
N TRP A 266 -18.80 29.53 -1.49
CA TRP A 266 -18.69 28.06 -1.67
C TRP A 266 -19.37 27.26 -0.56
N LYS A 267 -19.55 27.80 0.64
CA LYS A 267 -20.24 27.11 1.76
C LYS A 267 -21.70 26.82 1.46
N SER A 268 -22.33 27.67 0.66
CA SER A 268 -23.71 27.51 0.18
C SER A 268 -23.82 26.79 -1.17
N SER A 269 -22.71 26.32 -1.75
CA SER A 269 -22.75 25.62 -3.03
C SER A 269 -23.53 24.30 -2.92
N ASP A 270 -24.30 23.93 -3.96
CA ASP A 270 -24.91 22.60 -4.04
C ASP A 270 -23.87 21.48 -4.21
N ASN A 271 -22.64 21.82 -4.62
CA ASN A 271 -21.54 20.87 -4.76
C ASN A 271 -20.88 20.59 -3.39
N LYS A 272 -21.04 19.36 -2.91
CA LYS A 272 -20.43 18.89 -1.64
C LYS A 272 -18.91 19.09 -1.60
N ILE A 273 -18.21 18.90 -2.72
CA ILE A 273 -16.74 19.05 -2.78
C ILE A 273 -16.35 20.51 -2.51
N LEU A 274 -17.07 21.47 -3.09
CA LEU A 274 -16.81 22.89 -2.87
C LEU A 274 -17.10 23.30 -1.43
N ARG A 275 -18.20 22.80 -0.84
CA ARG A 275 -18.51 23.04 0.57
C ARG A 275 -17.41 22.51 1.49
N ASN A 276 -16.97 21.27 1.27
CA ASN A 276 -15.92 20.64 2.06
C ASN A 276 -14.56 21.35 1.89
N LEU A 277 -14.25 21.85 0.69
CA LEU A 277 -13.05 22.66 0.44
C LEU A 277 -13.10 23.98 1.21
N ALA A 278 -14.23 24.69 1.18
CA ALA A 278 -14.43 25.94 1.90
C ALA A 278 -14.25 25.75 3.42
N GLU A 279 -14.83 24.69 3.96
CA GLU A 279 -14.67 24.33 5.37
C GLU A 279 -13.21 23.98 5.71
N SER A 280 -12.54 23.21 4.84
CA SER A 280 -11.12 22.86 5.02
C SER A 280 -10.21 24.09 5.04
N ILE A 281 -10.44 25.05 4.13
CA ILE A 281 -9.72 26.32 4.10
C ILE A 281 -9.96 27.13 5.38
N GLN A 282 -11.20 27.14 5.87
CA GLN A 282 -11.54 27.82 7.12
C GLN A 282 -10.86 27.17 8.33
N LEU A 283 -10.88 25.83 8.43
CA LEU A 283 -10.18 25.11 9.49
C LEU A 283 -8.68 25.42 9.50
N LYS A 284 -8.03 25.33 8.32
CA LYS A 284 -6.60 25.63 8.18
C LYS A 284 -6.25 27.08 8.52
N SER A 285 -7.11 28.03 8.12
CA SER A 285 -6.90 29.45 8.42
C SER A 285 -7.05 29.77 9.91
N ASN A 286 -7.93 29.04 10.60
CA ASN A 286 -8.14 29.22 12.04
C ASN A 286 -7.05 28.57 12.89
N ASP A 287 -6.48 27.45 12.42
CA ASP A 287 -5.38 26.75 13.06
C ASP A 287 -4.40 26.23 12.00
N GLU A 288 -3.33 26.98 11.82
CA GLU A 288 -2.29 26.70 10.82
C GLU A 288 -1.48 25.44 11.13
N SER A 289 -1.56 24.90 12.35
CA SER A 289 -0.91 23.63 12.70
C SER A 289 -1.64 22.42 12.13
N LEU A 290 -2.90 22.58 11.71
CA LEU A 290 -3.70 21.48 11.15
C LEU A 290 -3.23 21.10 9.75
N SER A 291 -3.15 19.79 9.50
CA SER A 291 -2.83 19.22 8.20
C SER A 291 -3.58 17.90 8.02
N VAL A 292 -3.92 17.61 6.77
CA VAL A 292 -4.34 16.27 6.36
C VAL A 292 -3.24 15.29 6.70
N LEU A 293 -3.59 14.14 7.29
CA LEU A 293 -2.59 13.14 7.67
C LEU A 293 -1.94 12.55 6.40
N GLU A 294 -0.63 12.69 6.28
CA GLU A 294 0.13 12.25 5.11
C GLU A 294 1.14 11.15 5.46
N ASN A 295 1.15 10.08 4.66
CA ASN A 295 2.25 9.13 4.66
C ASN A 295 3.31 9.59 3.64
N ARG A 296 4.39 10.20 4.16
CA ARG A 296 5.48 10.76 3.34
C ARG A 296 6.56 9.76 2.97
N SER A 297 6.46 8.50 3.40
CA SER A 297 7.56 7.53 3.28
C SER A 297 8.11 7.41 1.85
N LEU A 298 7.25 7.43 0.83
CA LEU A 298 7.66 7.38 -0.57
C LEU A 298 8.32 8.69 -1.03
N TYR A 299 7.81 9.83 -0.57
CA TYR A 299 8.45 11.13 -0.81
C TYR A 299 9.83 11.17 -0.15
N ASP A 300 9.96 10.73 1.10
CA ASP A 300 11.22 10.72 1.84
C ASP A 300 12.23 9.79 1.16
N LEU A 301 11.80 8.62 0.67
CA LEU A 301 12.62 7.74 -0.16
C LEU A 301 13.13 8.45 -1.43
N SER A 302 12.31 9.29 -2.06
CA SER A 302 12.72 10.08 -3.23
C SER A 302 13.70 11.22 -2.91
N LYS A 303 14.00 11.45 -1.64
CA LYS A 303 14.89 12.52 -1.15
C LYS A 303 16.17 12.02 -0.48
N VAL A 304 16.31 10.72 -0.26
CA VAL A 304 17.57 10.18 0.30
C VAL A 304 18.73 10.37 -0.69
N ASN A 305 19.96 10.34 -0.16
CA ASN A 305 21.17 10.42 -0.96
C ASN A 305 22.12 9.24 -0.64
N GLY A 306 23.15 9.06 -1.46
CA GLY A 306 24.19 8.06 -1.28
C GLY A 306 23.77 6.68 -1.79
N GLU A 307 23.81 5.67 -0.93
CA GLU A 307 23.58 4.28 -1.31
C GLU A 307 22.28 3.74 -0.73
N ILE A 308 21.60 2.87 -1.47
CA ILE A 308 20.42 2.14 -0.99
C ILE A 308 20.58 0.63 -1.15
N SER A 309 20.31 -0.10 -0.07
CA SER A 309 20.22 -1.56 -0.08
C SER A 309 18.76 -1.99 -0.20
N ILE A 310 18.44 -2.93 -1.09
CA ILE A 310 17.09 -3.47 -1.26
C ILE A 310 17.11 -4.95 -0.88
N LEU A 311 16.46 -5.28 0.24
CA LEU A 311 16.48 -6.61 0.84
C LEU A 311 15.08 -7.21 0.91
N GLY A 312 14.88 -8.37 0.28
CA GLY A 312 13.63 -9.12 0.37
C GLY A 312 12.44 -8.48 -0.35
N LEU A 313 12.69 -7.60 -1.32
CA LEU A 313 11.68 -7.04 -2.21
C LEU A 313 12.02 -7.42 -3.66
N SER A 314 11.07 -8.01 -4.38
CA SER A 314 11.27 -8.39 -5.78
C SER A 314 11.02 -7.21 -6.72
N VAL A 315 11.88 -7.02 -7.71
CA VAL A 315 11.75 -5.99 -8.77
C VAL A 315 10.49 -6.10 -9.62
N PHE A 316 9.83 -7.26 -9.62
CA PHE A 316 8.58 -7.47 -10.37
C PHE A 316 7.33 -6.95 -9.66
N ASN A 317 7.48 -6.51 -8.39
CA ASN A 317 6.40 -5.96 -7.58
C ASN A 317 6.73 -4.51 -7.22
N ASP A 318 5.68 -3.73 -6.94
CA ASP A 318 5.83 -2.38 -6.38
C ASP A 318 6.71 -1.43 -7.22
N ASN A 319 6.63 -1.51 -8.54
CA ASN A 319 7.45 -0.73 -9.48
C ASN A 319 7.56 0.76 -9.16
N HIS A 320 6.51 1.39 -8.63
CA HIS A 320 6.53 2.79 -8.15
C HIS A 320 7.68 3.12 -7.18
N ILE A 321 8.12 2.15 -6.36
CA ILE A 321 9.26 2.32 -5.44
C ILE A 321 10.57 2.30 -6.23
N PHE A 322 10.72 1.36 -7.15
CA PHE A 322 11.89 1.28 -8.03
C PHE A 322 11.99 2.52 -8.93
N ASP A 323 10.87 3.01 -9.45
CA ASP A 323 10.79 4.26 -10.21
C ASP A 323 11.24 5.46 -9.34
N ALA A 324 10.82 5.53 -8.07
CA ALA A 324 11.24 6.58 -7.15
C ALA A 324 12.77 6.56 -6.91
N ILE A 325 13.36 5.36 -6.77
CA ILE A 325 14.81 5.18 -6.61
C ILE A 325 15.56 5.55 -7.90
N ASN A 326 15.08 5.09 -9.06
CA ASN A 326 15.72 5.34 -10.36
C ASN A 326 15.73 6.84 -10.71
N ASN A 327 14.62 7.52 -10.42
CA ASN A 327 14.46 8.96 -10.71
C ASN A 327 15.20 9.87 -9.72
N ASN A 328 15.65 9.34 -8.57
CA ASN A 328 16.40 10.11 -7.58
C ASN A 328 17.90 10.15 -7.95
N ILE A 329 18.37 11.28 -8.48
CA ILE A 329 19.78 11.46 -8.91
C ILE A 329 20.80 11.41 -7.77
N GLU A 330 20.38 11.66 -6.54
CA GLU A 330 21.26 11.70 -5.36
C GLU A 330 21.61 10.29 -4.85
N ILE A 331 20.88 9.27 -5.31
CA ILE A 331 21.25 7.86 -5.10
C ILE A 331 22.24 7.48 -6.19
N SER A 332 23.49 7.23 -5.81
CA SER A 332 24.56 6.84 -6.73
C SER A 332 24.67 5.32 -6.90
N LYS A 333 24.32 4.55 -5.87
CA LYS A 333 24.51 3.10 -5.84
C LYS A 333 23.32 2.35 -5.25
N VAL A 334 22.96 1.23 -5.88
CA VAL A 334 21.93 0.29 -5.43
C VAL A 334 22.56 -1.07 -5.13
N LYS A 335 22.45 -1.54 -3.89
CA LYS A 335 22.81 -2.91 -3.51
C LYS A 335 21.56 -3.78 -3.49
N TYR A 336 21.38 -4.63 -4.48
CA TYR A 336 20.19 -5.45 -4.63
C TYR A 336 20.45 -6.90 -4.21
N TYR A 337 19.67 -7.39 -3.25
CA TYR A 337 19.74 -8.77 -2.77
C TYR A 337 18.75 -9.64 -3.55
N TYR A 338 19.24 -10.31 -4.60
CA TYR A 338 18.41 -11.09 -5.52
C TYR A 338 18.15 -12.51 -5.01
N PHE A 339 16.95 -13.03 -5.29
CA PHE A 339 16.63 -14.44 -5.00
C PHE A 339 16.90 -15.38 -6.19
N SER A 340 16.71 -14.86 -7.40
CA SER A 340 16.86 -15.58 -8.66
C SER A 340 17.66 -14.73 -9.67
N PRO A 341 18.54 -15.32 -10.49
CA PRO A 341 19.29 -14.58 -11.50
C PRO A 341 18.41 -13.79 -12.49
N ILE A 342 17.19 -14.25 -12.74
CA ILE A 342 16.22 -13.55 -13.61
C ILE A 342 15.89 -12.14 -13.07
N GLU A 343 15.95 -11.93 -11.75
CA GLU A 343 15.74 -10.61 -11.17
C GLU A 343 16.89 -9.65 -11.49
N MET A 344 18.11 -10.15 -11.72
CA MET A 344 19.26 -9.30 -12.02
C MET A 344 19.06 -8.55 -13.33
N ASP A 345 18.62 -9.26 -14.38
CA ASP A 345 18.34 -8.66 -15.69
C ASP A 345 17.22 -7.62 -15.61
N ALA A 346 16.16 -7.91 -14.85
CA ALA A 346 15.07 -6.97 -14.62
C ALA A 346 15.55 -5.71 -13.87
N VAL A 347 16.36 -5.87 -12.82
CA VAL A 347 16.94 -4.75 -12.06
C VAL A 347 17.85 -3.89 -12.94
N MET A 348 18.68 -4.49 -13.81
CA MET A 348 19.52 -3.72 -14.74
C MET A 348 18.69 -2.92 -15.76
N ASN A 349 17.56 -3.48 -16.21
CA ASN A 349 16.64 -2.76 -17.10
C ASN A 349 15.89 -1.62 -16.38
N THR A 350 15.62 -1.79 -15.09
CA THR A 350 14.96 -0.77 -14.26
C THR A 350 15.90 0.37 -13.87
N PHE A 351 17.13 0.06 -13.45
CA PHE A 351 18.13 1.03 -13.02
C PHE A 351 19.18 1.28 -14.10
N ASN A 352 18.89 2.22 -15.01
CA ASN A 352 19.77 2.51 -16.15
C ASN A 352 20.81 3.60 -15.88
N ASN A 353 20.76 4.23 -14.70
CA ASN A 353 21.59 5.38 -14.33
C ASN A 353 22.26 5.22 -12.94
N LYS A 354 22.34 3.98 -12.42
CA LYS A 354 22.88 3.66 -11.08
C LYS A 354 24.04 2.68 -11.17
N ASP A 355 24.99 2.77 -10.24
CA ASP A 355 25.90 1.66 -9.95
C ASP A 355 25.12 0.56 -9.21
N ILE A 356 25.23 -0.70 -9.66
CA ILE A 356 24.43 -1.80 -9.11
C ILE A 356 25.35 -2.89 -8.57
N GLU A 357 25.21 -3.17 -7.28
CA GLU A 357 25.88 -4.29 -6.61
C GLU A 357 24.87 -5.41 -6.32
N PHE A 358 25.04 -6.56 -6.98
CA PHE A 358 24.20 -7.73 -6.76
C PHE A 358 24.75 -8.61 -5.63
N LYS A 359 23.86 -9.06 -4.73
CA LYS A 359 24.15 -10.04 -3.68
C LYS A 359 23.14 -11.18 -3.71
N ASP A 360 23.60 -12.42 -3.60
CA ASP A 360 22.68 -13.55 -3.43
C ASP A 360 22.04 -13.47 -2.04
N VAL A 361 20.72 -13.35 -1.99
CA VAL A 361 19.97 -13.23 -0.74
C VAL A 361 20.04 -14.52 0.09
N LYS A 362 20.21 -15.69 -0.53
CA LYS A 362 20.34 -16.98 0.17
C LYS A 362 21.66 -17.03 0.94
N ASP A 363 22.73 -16.51 0.35
CA ASP A 363 24.03 -16.40 1.03
C ASP A 363 24.02 -15.32 2.11
N PHE A 364 23.23 -14.27 1.94
CA PHE A 364 22.95 -13.33 3.01
C PHE A 364 22.25 -14.02 4.18
N TRP A 365 21.15 -14.74 3.94
CA TRP A 365 20.39 -15.41 4.99
C TRP A 365 21.21 -16.43 5.77
N LYS A 366 22.09 -17.20 5.12
CA LYS A 366 22.98 -18.17 5.80
C LYS A 366 23.85 -17.54 6.89
N ARG A 367 24.16 -16.24 6.81
CA ARG A 367 24.94 -15.51 7.82
C ARG A 367 24.12 -15.16 9.07
N PHE A 368 22.80 -15.16 8.92
CA PHE A 368 21.82 -14.78 9.94
C PHE A 368 20.80 -15.91 10.19
N SER A 369 21.18 -17.17 9.90
CA SER A 369 20.34 -18.36 10.11
C SER A 369 20.63 -19.05 11.43
#